data_AF-A0A6N2C5Q9-F1
#
_entry.id   AF-A0A6N2C5Q9-F1
#
_cell.length_a   1.000
_cell.length_b   1.000
_cell.length_c   1.000
_cell.angle_alpha   90.00
_cell.angle_beta   90.00
_cell.angle_gamma   90.00
#
_symmetry.space_group_name_H-M   'P 1'
#
loop_
_entity.id
_entity.type
_entity.pdbx_description
1 polymer ?
#
loop_
_entity_poly.entity_id
_entity_poly.type
_entity_poly.pdbx_seq_one_letter_code
_entity_poly.pdbx_strand_id
1 'polypeptide(L)'
;MQSVCALLHISKIFEVGISGSLLEELTSLDLDIIERAGFFISVDLAYVCELVIGVIDVDRSKEKGYETIVKEGFCDELDELRQIYEGLPEFLEEVLALELARLPCMYEDKGLPSIIYLHQIGYLMCIFNEKLGEEMLETLQDYEFAFADEEGEHRRFFYHTAKTKEMDNLLGDIYHKILDMERAITRDLVSHILQFSVHVHKAVSFAAELDCILALALVAHQNNYVRPNLTAEDLLDIRSGRHVLQEMTVDTFIPNDTNITLEGRINIITGPNYSGKSIYIKQVALIVFLSHIGSYVPADAATVGLTDRIFCAMGSKFMTAEQSTFMIDLHQVGIMLRHASPRSLCLMDEFGKGTLTEDGIGLLGGTINHFVSCYDPPKVLVCTHLTEIFDNGCLLESDRIKCYTMSVLSPDKGCADVEDIVFLYRLVPGRALLSYGLHCAQLAGLPEEVLTRAALILDTLKNDNQVERLVSEDIVAQDQQYKDAVEKLLALDAQKGDLLHFFEEIFANQS
;
A
#
# COMPACT_ATOMS: atom_id res chain seq x y z
N MET A 1 -13.41 17.23 16.04
CA MET A 1 -14.27 18.44 16.08
C MET A 1 -14.51 19.03 14.69
N GLN A 2 -13.45 19.31 13.92
CA GLN A 2 -13.58 19.81 12.53
C GLN A 2 -14.50 18.94 11.66
N SER A 3 -14.43 17.61 11.77
CA SER A 3 -15.30 16.69 11.03
C SER A 3 -16.77 16.77 11.45
N VAL A 4 -17.08 17.01 12.73
CA VAL A 4 -18.47 17.11 13.20
C VAL A 4 -19.07 18.48 12.89
N CYS A 5 -18.29 19.55 13.01
CA CYS A 5 -18.70 20.87 12.52
C CYS A 5 -18.93 20.87 11.01
N ALA A 6 -18.09 20.17 10.23
CA ALA A 6 -18.29 19.99 8.80
C ALA A 6 -19.60 19.24 8.50
N LEU A 7 -19.94 18.19 9.26
CA LEU A 7 -21.23 17.49 9.14
C LEU A 7 -22.42 18.39 9.47
N LEU A 8 -22.34 19.20 10.53
CA LEU A 8 -23.39 20.16 10.87
C LEU A 8 -23.53 21.27 9.80
N HIS A 9 -22.42 21.69 9.18
CA HIS A 9 -22.45 22.58 8.02
C HIS A 9 -23.08 21.92 6.80
N ILE A 10 -22.80 20.64 6.53
CA ILE A 10 -23.44 19.85 5.48
C ILE A 10 -24.96 19.78 5.72
N SER A 11 -25.41 19.54 6.96
CA SER A 11 -26.83 19.57 7.32
C SER A 11 -27.47 20.94 7.04
N LYS A 12 -26.81 22.04 7.42
CA LYS A 12 -27.26 23.39 7.08
C LYS A 12 -27.30 23.66 5.58
N ILE A 13 -26.34 23.15 4.80
CA ILE A 13 -26.35 23.26 3.33
C ILE A 13 -27.57 22.52 2.76
N PHE A 14 -27.91 21.36 3.31
CA PHE A 14 -29.10 20.61 2.93
C PHE A 14 -30.41 21.30 3.37
N GLU A 15 -30.46 21.94 4.54
CA GLU A 15 -31.62 22.68 5.06
C GLU A 15 -31.88 24.01 4.34
N VAL A 16 -30.82 24.75 3.97
CA VAL A 16 -30.92 26.06 3.29
C VAL A 16 -31.40 25.92 1.84
N GLY A 17 -31.44 24.68 1.32
CA GLY A 17 -32.10 24.33 0.09
C GLY A 17 -31.10 24.01 -1.02
N ILE A 18 -31.12 22.76 -1.43
CA ILE A 18 -30.60 22.33 -2.72
C ILE A 18 -31.55 22.92 -3.80
N SER A 19 -31.01 23.49 -4.88
CA SER A 19 -31.83 24.03 -5.97
C SER A 19 -32.85 22.99 -6.46
N GLY A 20 -34.10 23.39 -6.74
CA GLY A 20 -35.17 22.45 -7.12
C GLY A 20 -34.82 21.47 -8.23
N SER A 21 -33.95 21.86 -9.18
CA SER A 21 -33.44 20.99 -10.24
C SER A 21 -32.56 19.84 -9.73
N LEU A 22 -31.71 20.09 -8.72
CA LEU A 22 -30.87 19.07 -8.09
C LEU A 22 -31.70 18.14 -7.21
N LEU A 23 -32.80 18.61 -6.62
CA LEU A 23 -33.71 17.76 -5.85
C LEU A 23 -34.44 16.77 -6.78
N GLU A 24 -34.89 17.24 -7.96
CA GLU A 24 -35.46 16.38 -9.01
C GLU A 24 -34.43 15.36 -9.52
N GLU A 25 -33.18 15.77 -9.76
CA GLU A 25 -32.09 14.85 -10.14
C GLU A 25 -31.76 13.84 -9.03
N LEU A 26 -31.73 14.24 -7.76
CA LEU A 26 -31.48 13.33 -6.64
C LEU A 26 -32.61 12.32 -6.42
N THR A 27 -33.86 12.74 -6.58
CA THR A 27 -35.01 11.80 -6.58
C THR A 27 -34.98 10.84 -7.75
N SER A 28 -34.40 11.23 -8.90
CA SER A 28 -34.20 10.33 -10.05
C SER A 28 -33.03 9.34 -9.85
N LEU A 29 -32.09 9.68 -8.96
CA LEU A 29 -30.91 8.89 -8.65
C LEU A 29 -31.12 7.92 -7.47
N ASP A 30 -32.28 7.97 -6.79
CA ASP A 30 -32.63 7.14 -5.61
C ASP A 30 -31.57 7.23 -4.49
N LEU A 31 -30.84 8.35 -4.45
CA LEU A 31 -29.79 8.61 -3.46
C LEU A 31 -30.42 9.32 -2.28
N ASP A 32 -30.81 8.54 -1.28
CA ASP A 32 -31.41 9.02 -0.03
C ASP A 32 -30.40 9.72 0.90
N ILE A 33 -29.36 10.35 0.35
CA ILE A 33 -28.25 10.91 1.12
C ILE A 33 -28.74 12.03 2.05
N ILE A 34 -29.75 12.81 1.63
CA ILE A 34 -30.27 13.95 2.40
C ILE A 34 -31.14 13.46 3.57
N GLU A 35 -32.07 12.53 3.35
CA GLU A 35 -32.89 11.99 4.44
C GLU A 35 -32.01 11.22 5.43
N ARG A 36 -31.05 10.44 4.93
CA ARG A 36 -30.04 9.76 5.77
C ARG A 36 -29.19 10.76 6.54
N ALA A 37 -28.75 11.86 5.93
CA ALA A 37 -28.02 12.92 6.62
C ALA A 37 -28.86 13.51 7.76
N GLY A 38 -30.13 13.83 7.51
CA GLY A 38 -31.07 14.34 8.52
C GLY A 38 -31.33 13.34 9.65
N PHE A 39 -31.35 12.04 9.35
CA PHE A 39 -31.53 10.99 10.36
C PHE A 39 -30.29 10.79 11.24
N PHE A 40 -29.07 10.85 10.66
CA PHE A 40 -27.83 10.60 11.39
C PHE A 40 -27.26 11.85 12.07
N ILE A 41 -27.51 13.04 11.52
CA ILE A 41 -27.11 14.33 12.09
C ILE A 41 -28.24 14.83 12.99
N SER A 42 -28.36 14.17 14.14
CA SER A 42 -29.40 14.45 15.14
C SER A 42 -29.12 15.69 15.99
N VAL A 43 -30.16 16.22 16.65
CA VAL A 43 -30.06 17.29 17.66
C VAL A 43 -29.11 16.89 18.80
N ASP A 44 -29.04 15.60 19.14
CA ASP A 44 -28.13 15.07 20.16
C ASP A 44 -26.66 15.29 19.78
N LEU A 45 -26.32 15.18 18.50
CA LEU A 45 -24.95 15.43 18.02
C LEU A 45 -24.61 16.93 18.09
N ALA A 46 -25.58 17.80 17.77
CA ALA A 46 -25.42 19.24 17.92
C ALA A 46 -25.21 19.61 19.39
N TYR A 47 -25.97 19.00 20.31
CA TYR A 47 -25.79 19.16 21.75
C TYR A 47 -24.40 18.72 22.21
N VAL A 48 -23.92 17.55 21.75
CA VAL A 48 -22.55 17.08 22.06
C VAL A 48 -21.49 18.06 21.54
N CYS A 49 -21.69 18.64 20.35
CA CYS A 49 -20.80 19.67 19.84
C CYS A 49 -20.81 20.93 20.70
N GLU A 50 -21.98 21.44 21.07
CA GLU A 50 -22.10 22.62 21.94
C GLU A 50 -21.48 22.36 23.31
N LEU A 51 -21.68 21.18 23.88
CA LEU A 51 -21.07 20.75 25.14
C LEU A 51 -19.54 20.78 25.05
N VAL A 52 -18.96 20.24 23.96
CA VAL A 52 -17.50 20.27 23.75
C VAL A 52 -16.99 21.71 23.54
N ILE A 53 -17.66 22.52 22.71
CA ILE A 53 -17.30 23.94 22.47
C ILE A 53 -17.41 24.78 23.75
N GLY A 54 -18.38 24.46 24.61
CA GLY A 54 -18.64 25.15 25.86
C GLY A 54 -17.54 24.91 26.89
N VAL A 55 -17.00 23.70 26.95
CA VAL A 55 -16.02 23.29 27.97
C VAL A 55 -14.57 23.41 27.50
N ILE A 56 -14.27 23.07 26.25
CA ILE A 56 -12.91 23.05 25.71
C ILE A 56 -12.68 24.29 24.86
N ASP A 57 -11.60 25.02 25.14
CA ASP A 57 -11.11 26.09 24.28
C ASP A 57 -10.18 25.51 23.19
N VAL A 58 -10.69 25.55 21.96
CA VAL A 58 -10.09 24.94 20.77
C VAL A 58 -9.01 25.83 20.17
N ASP A 59 -9.08 27.14 20.41
CA ASP A 59 -8.21 28.14 19.78
C ASP A 59 -6.91 28.32 20.59
N ARG A 60 -7.01 28.29 21.92
CA ARG A 60 -5.86 28.38 22.83
C ARG A 60 -4.91 27.17 22.77
N SER A 61 -5.36 26.05 22.18
CA SER A 61 -4.56 24.80 21.98
C SER A 61 -3.38 24.90 21.03
N LYS A 62 -3.24 26.00 20.29
CA LYS A 62 -2.18 26.14 19.29
C LYS A 62 -1.03 27.04 19.71
N GLU A 63 -1.16 27.81 20.78
CA GLU A 63 -0.24 28.93 21.06
C GLU A 63 0.56 28.80 22.37
N LYS A 64 0.17 27.94 23.31
CA LYS A 64 0.88 27.77 24.60
C LYS A 64 1.07 26.29 24.92
N GLY A 65 2.30 25.90 25.29
CA GLY A 65 2.71 24.51 25.55
C GLY A 65 2.14 23.84 26.81
N TYR A 66 0.95 24.25 27.27
CA TYR A 66 0.20 23.50 28.28
C TYR A 66 -0.70 22.50 27.57
N GLU A 67 -0.52 21.21 27.83
CA GLU A 67 -1.44 20.19 27.37
C GLU A 67 -2.72 20.25 28.24
N THR A 68 -3.83 20.65 27.60
CA THR A 68 -5.25 20.73 28.02
C THR A 68 -5.79 22.02 28.67
N ILE A 69 -6.98 22.42 28.19
CA ILE A 69 -7.42 23.81 28.04
C ILE A 69 -8.93 23.89 28.24
N VAL A 70 -9.34 23.84 29.51
CA VAL A 70 -10.72 24.20 29.87
C VAL A 70 -10.91 25.68 29.59
N LYS A 71 -12.03 26.04 28.95
CA LYS A 71 -12.35 27.41 28.56
C LYS A 71 -12.45 28.35 29.78
N GLU A 72 -11.97 29.58 29.63
CA GLU A 72 -12.18 30.63 30.64
C GLU A 72 -13.68 30.94 30.80
N GLY A 73 -14.09 31.19 32.04
CA GLY A 73 -15.49 31.43 32.42
C GLY A 73 -16.32 30.16 32.54
N PHE A 74 -15.72 28.97 32.43
CA PHE A 74 -16.42 27.71 32.70
C PHE A 74 -16.47 27.38 34.20
N CYS A 75 -15.38 27.65 34.92
CA CYS A 75 -15.26 27.35 36.35
C CYS A 75 -14.52 28.49 37.05
N ASP A 76 -15.25 29.28 37.84
CA ASP A 76 -14.70 30.44 38.55
C ASP A 76 -13.50 30.08 39.42
N GLU A 77 -13.56 28.95 40.14
CA GLU A 77 -12.47 28.47 41.00
C GLU A 77 -11.19 28.14 40.21
N LEU A 78 -11.33 27.56 39.01
CA LEU A 78 -10.18 27.25 38.14
C LEU A 78 -9.55 28.53 37.60
N ASP A 79 -10.38 29.49 37.22
CA ASP A 79 -9.93 30.77 36.67
C ASP A 79 -9.25 31.63 37.75
N GLU A 80 -9.73 31.63 38.99
CA GLU A 80 -9.05 32.23 40.13
C GLU A 80 -7.66 31.62 40.35
N LEU A 81 -7.53 30.29 40.35
CA LEU A 81 -6.24 29.63 40.51
C LEU A 81 -5.28 29.95 39.36
N ARG A 82 -5.77 30.01 38.12
CA ARG A 82 -4.97 30.43 36.95
C ARG A 82 -4.49 31.87 37.10
N GLN A 83 -5.35 32.79 37.55
CA GLN A 83 -4.97 34.18 37.78
C GLN A 83 -3.89 34.31 38.86
N ILE A 84 -4.02 33.55 39.96
CA ILE A 84 -3.00 33.52 41.02
C ILE A 84 -1.68 32.96 40.48
N TYR A 85 -1.72 31.91 39.66
CA TYR A 85 -0.52 31.32 39.06
C TYR A 85 0.17 32.27 38.05
N GLU A 86 -0.60 32.97 37.22
CA GLU A 86 -0.06 33.94 36.26
C GLU A 86 0.54 35.17 36.97
N GLY A 87 -0.04 35.61 38.09
CA GLY A 87 0.50 36.69 38.93
C GLY A 87 1.62 36.25 39.89
N LEU A 88 1.95 34.95 39.92
CA LEU A 88 2.93 34.40 40.85
C LEU A 88 4.34 35.00 40.69
N PRO A 89 4.88 35.23 39.48
CA PRO A 89 6.21 35.81 39.33
C PRO A 89 6.33 37.20 39.95
N GLU A 90 5.35 38.08 39.70
CA GLU A 90 5.31 39.43 40.27
C GLU A 90 5.21 39.39 41.80
N PHE A 91 4.35 38.51 42.33
CA PHE A 91 4.21 38.31 43.77
C PHE A 91 5.50 37.81 44.43
N LEU A 92 6.23 36.88 43.79
CA LEU A 92 7.50 36.36 44.31
C LEU A 92 8.59 37.44 44.35
N GLU A 93 8.60 38.36 43.40
CA GLU A 93 9.51 39.53 43.40
C GLU A 93 9.20 40.49 44.55
N GLU A 94 7.93 40.75 44.86
CA GLU A 94 7.53 41.59 46.00
C GLU A 94 7.95 40.97 47.34
N VAL A 95 7.71 39.68 47.52
CA VAL A 95 8.12 38.96 48.74
C VAL A 95 9.64 38.93 48.88
N LEU A 96 10.36 38.76 47.77
CA LEU A 96 11.81 38.83 47.74
C LEU A 96 12.32 40.21 48.19
N ALA A 97 11.72 41.30 47.72
CA ALA A 97 12.11 42.65 48.12
C ALA A 97 11.95 42.89 49.63
N LEU A 98 10.90 42.32 50.25
CA LEU A 98 10.68 42.39 51.69
C LEU A 98 11.70 41.56 52.49
N GLU A 99 12.05 40.37 52.01
CA GLU A 99 13.07 39.52 52.65
C GLU A 99 14.48 40.09 52.49
N LEU A 100 14.80 40.69 51.34
CA LEU A 100 16.05 41.42 51.11
C LEU A 100 16.25 42.59 52.08
N ALA A 101 15.17 43.28 52.47
CA ALA A 101 15.23 44.37 53.45
C ALA A 101 15.58 43.91 54.88
N ARG A 102 15.41 42.60 55.17
CA ARG A 102 15.71 41.98 56.48
C ARG A 102 17.12 41.38 56.53
N LEU A 103 17.74 41.14 55.37
CA LEU A 103 19.09 40.60 55.27
C LEU A 103 20.14 41.72 55.46
N PRO A 104 21.27 41.47 56.17
CA PRO A 104 22.38 42.41 56.24
C PRO A 104 22.92 42.73 54.84
N CYS A 105 23.10 44.01 54.53
CA CYS A 105 23.55 44.51 53.22
C CYS A 105 24.95 43.96 52.84
N MET A 106 25.01 42.81 52.17
CA MET A 106 26.27 42.23 51.67
C MET A 106 26.04 41.50 50.33
N TYR A 107 25.59 42.23 49.30
CA TYR A 107 25.43 41.69 47.95
C TYR A 107 25.73 42.78 46.89
N GLU A 108 26.90 43.43 46.97
CA GLU A 108 27.31 44.39 45.93
C GLU A 108 28.03 43.71 44.74
N ASP A 109 28.50 42.46 44.90
CA ASP A 109 29.24 41.73 43.84
C ASP A 109 28.88 40.22 43.73
N LYS A 110 27.88 39.73 44.47
CA LYS A 110 27.46 38.32 44.46
C LYS A 110 25.96 38.28 44.17
N GLY A 111 25.56 37.54 43.12
CA GLY A 111 24.22 37.56 42.53
C GLY A 111 23.07 37.57 43.56
N LEU A 112 22.06 38.39 43.28
CA LEU A 112 20.89 38.58 44.16
C LEU A 112 20.14 37.26 44.36
N PRO A 113 19.73 36.92 45.60
CA PRO A 113 18.90 35.75 45.85
C PRO A 113 17.55 35.89 45.14
N SER A 114 16.92 34.77 44.80
CA SER A 114 15.60 34.75 44.17
C SER A 114 14.66 33.76 44.85
N ILE A 115 13.38 34.10 44.97
CA ILE A 115 12.38 33.14 45.42
C ILE A 115 11.81 32.44 44.18
N ILE A 116 11.88 31.11 44.17
CA ILE A 116 11.46 30.29 43.04
C ILE A 116 10.39 29.31 43.52
N TYR A 117 9.38 29.10 42.68
CA TYR A 117 8.40 28.04 42.84
C TYR A 117 8.82 26.83 41.99
N LEU A 118 8.98 25.67 42.63
CA LEU A 118 9.24 24.40 41.97
C LEU A 118 8.07 23.45 42.22
N HIS A 119 7.50 22.90 41.15
CA HIS A 119 6.40 21.94 41.22
C HIS A 119 6.76 20.76 42.12
N GLN A 120 5.81 20.27 42.94
CA GLN A 120 5.97 19.17 43.92
C GLN A 120 6.95 19.42 45.08
N ILE A 121 7.76 20.48 45.01
CA ILE A 121 8.74 20.84 46.04
C ILE A 121 8.25 22.02 46.87
N GLY A 122 7.65 23.03 46.22
CA GLY A 122 7.11 24.23 46.86
C GLY A 122 7.94 25.49 46.59
N TYR A 123 7.76 26.49 47.45
CA TYR A 123 8.44 27.77 47.38
C TYR A 123 9.80 27.70 48.10
N LEU A 124 10.85 28.17 47.42
CA LEU A 124 12.21 28.09 47.91
C LEU A 124 12.95 29.40 47.71
N MET A 125 13.77 29.77 48.68
CA MET A 125 14.77 30.82 48.53
C MET A 125 16.00 30.21 47.84
N CYS A 126 16.33 30.71 46.66
CA CYS A 126 17.50 30.33 45.88
C CYS A 126 18.62 31.34 46.11
N ILE A 127 19.78 30.83 46.51
CA ILE A 127 21.02 31.61 46.69
C ILE A 127 22.07 31.09 45.72
N PHE A 128 22.73 32.02 45.01
CA PHE A 128 23.70 31.69 43.97
C PHE A 128 25.15 31.65 44.51
N ASN A 129 25.97 30.80 43.86
CA ASN A 129 27.43 30.67 43.98
C ASN A 129 27.97 30.05 45.28
N GLU A 130 27.52 30.48 46.46
CA GLU A 130 28.05 30.01 47.75
C GLU A 130 26.95 29.56 48.71
N LYS A 131 27.21 28.47 49.44
CA LYS A 131 26.36 27.98 50.53
C LYS A 131 26.49 28.94 51.73
N LEU A 132 25.37 29.27 52.37
CA LEU A 132 25.39 30.01 53.64
C LEU A 132 26.27 29.26 54.67
N GLY A 133 27.23 29.97 55.28
CA GLY A 133 28.11 29.43 56.31
C GLY A 133 27.38 29.15 57.63
N GLU A 134 27.91 28.24 58.44
CA GLU A 134 27.30 27.80 59.71
C GLU A 134 27.07 28.97 60.69
N GLU A 135 27.98 29.96 60.74
CA GLU A 135 27.84 31.18 61.56
C GLU A 135 26.66 32.08 61.13
N MET A 136 26.32 32.08 59.84
CA MET A 136 25.21 32.87 59.28
C MET A 136 23.86 32.18 59.52
N LEU A 137 23.84 30.85 59.46
CA LEU A 137 22.69 30.02 59.83
C LEU A 137 22.39 30.11 61.34
N GLU A 138 23.39 30.30 62.19
CA GLU A 138 23.19 30.57 63.62
C GLU A 138 22.54 31.95 63.88
N THR A 139 22.79 32.93 63.01
CA THR A 139 22.22 34.29 63.09
C THR A 139 20.82 34.36 62.45
N LEU A 140 20.60 33.62 61.38
CA LEU A 140 19.33 33.49 60.65
C LEU A 140 18.67 32.14 61.01
N GLN A 141 18.10 32.06 62.21
CA GLN A 141 17.53 30.82 62.78
C GLN A 141 16.35 30.22 61.98
N ASP A 142 15.89 30.89 60.94
CA ASP A 142 14.72 30.57 60.12
C ASP A 142 15.05 29.98 58.74
N TYR A 143 16.32 29.80 58.40
CA TYR A 143 16.77 29.23 57.11
C TYR A 143 17.13 27.75 57.26
N GLU A 144 16.37 26.88 56.59
CA GLU A 144 16.63 25.44 56.53
C GLU A 144 17.08 25.04 55.12
N PHE A 145 18.23 24.39 55.01
CA PHE A 145 18.76 23.93 53.71
C PHE A 145 17.91 22.79 53.14
N ALA A 146 17.49 22.91 51.88
CA ALA A 146 16.72 21.91 51.16
C ALA A 146 17.62 21.00 50.30
N PHE A 147 18.18 21.55 49.22
CA PHE A 147 19.11 20.85 48.33
C PHE A 147 19.97 21.86 47.56
N ALA A 148 20.96 21.35 46.83
CA ALA A 148 21.79 22.15 45.94
C ALA A 148 21.73 21.56 44.54
N ASP A 149 21.80 22.44 43.54
CA ASP A 149 21.85 22.10 42.13
C ASP A 149 23.14 22.66 41.52
N GLU A 150 23.88 21.82 40.80
CA GLU A 150 25.18 22.15 40.20
C GLU A 150 25.07 22.05 38.66
N GLU A 151 24.54 23.08 38.03
CA GLU A 151 24.52 23.21 36.56
C GLU A 151 25.71 24.06 36.08
N GLY A 152 26.83 23.41 35.74
CA GLY A 152 28.00 24.08 35.14
C GLY A 152 28.84 24.90 36.14
N GLU A 153 29.20 26.15 35.80
CA GLU A 153 29.96 27.05 36.68
C GLU A 153 29.10 27.73 37.77
N HIS A 154 27.78 27.56 37.74
CA HIS A 154 26.84 28.17 38.68
C HIS A 154 26.29 27.15 39.66
N ARG A 155 26.57 27.34 40.95
CA ARG A 155 25.97 26.55 42.04
C ARG A 155 24.75 27.27 42.58
N ARG A 156 23.61 26.57 42.66
CA ARG A 156 22.37 27.07 43.27
C ARG A 156 22.11 26.32 44.56
N PHE A 157 21.88 27.04 45.64
CA PHE A 157 21.54 26.47 46.95
C PHE A 157 20.12 26.89 47.31
N PHE A 158 19.26 25.92 47.62
CA PHE A 158 17.85 26.14 47.94
C PHE A 158 17.60 26.01 49.44
N TYR A 159 16.83 26.95 49.98
CA TYR A 159 16.51 27.03 51.40
C TYR A 159 15.01 27.25 51.63
N HIS A 160 14.46 26.62 52.65
CA HIS A 160 13.17 26.99 53.22
C HIS A 160 13.38 28.11 54.23
N THR A 161 12.60 29.18 54.10
CA THR A 161 12.55 30.28 55.07
C THR A 161 11.20 30.27 55.77
N ALA A 162 11.06 31.03 56.87
CA ALA A 162 9.75 31.20 57.52
C ALA A 162 8.69 31.71 56.54
N LYS A 163 9.07 32.61 55.61
CA LYS A 163 8.17 33.13 54.57
C LYS A 163 7.84 32.13 53.48
N THR A 164 8.81 31.35 53.00
CA THR A 164 8.50 30.33 51.98
C THR A 164 7.62 29.21 52.54
N LYS A 165 7.82 28.83 53.81
CA LYS A 165 6.93 27.90 54.52
C LYS A 165 5.52 28.46 54.73
N GLU A 166 5.40 29.76 55.02
CA GLU A 166 4.11 30.44 55.10
C GLU A 166 3.39 30.39 53.74
N MET A 167 4.11 30.63 52.65
CA MET A 167 3.60 30.54 51.28
C MET A 167 3.19 29.12 50.90
N ASP A 168 3.99 28.10 51.23
CA ASP A 168 3.63 26.70 51.02
C ASP A 168 2.33 26.32 51.75
N ASN A 169 2.13 26.82 52.97
CA ASN A 169 0.91 26.57 53.75
C ASN A 169 -0.32 27.30 53.19
N LEU A 170 -0.14 28.52 52.67
CA LEU A 170 -1.25 29.35 52.17
C LEU A 170 -1.64 28.99 50.74
N LEU A 171 -0.66 28.90 49.84
CA LEU A 171 -0.86 28.71 48.40
C LEU A 171 -0.78 27.22 48.02
N GLY A 172 0.19 26.51 48.60
CA GLY A 172 0.51 25.12 48.26
C GLY A 172 0.94 24.97 46.80
N ASP A 173 0.76 23.76 46.27
CA ASP A 173 1.06 23.45 44.87
C ASP A 173 -0.10 23.88 43.95
N ILE A 174 -0.09 25.17 43.57
CA ILE A 174 -1.13 25.76 42.73
C ILE A 174 -1.18 25.08 41.36
N TYR A 175 -0.03 24.78 40.76
CA TYR A 175 0.04 24.18 39.43
C TYR A 175 -0.63 22.79 39.38
N HIS A 176 -0.35 21.91 40.35
CA HIS A 176 -0.99 20.60 40.39
C HIS A 176 -2.49 20.69 40.70
N LYS A 177 -2.92 21.65 41.54
CA LYS A 177 -4.35 21.90 41.76
C LYS A 177 -5.07 22.28 40.46
N ILE A 178 -4.49 23.16 39.65
CA ILE A 178 -5.01 23.53 38.32
C ILE A 178 -5.14 22.28 37.44
N LEU A 179 -4.06 21.50 37.32
CA LEU A 179 -4.06 20.29 36.48
C LEU A 179 -5.08 19.25 36.94
N ASP A 180 -5.22 19.04 38.25
CA ASP A 180 -6.17 18.06 38.78
C ASP A 180 -7.63 18.51 38.57
N MET A 181 -7.91 19.80 38.69
CA MET A 181 -9.23 20.36 38.37
C MET A 181 -9.55 20.24 36.87
N GLU A 182 -8.60 20.58 36.00
CA GLU A 182 -8.77 20.43 34.55
C GLU A 182 -9.01 18.97 34.13
N ARG A 183 -8.27 18.03 34.73
CA ARG A 183 -8.48 16.60 34.51
C ARG A 183 -9.85 16.15 35.00
N ALA A 184 -10.30 16.64 36.15
CA ALA A 184 -11.62 16.31 36.70
C ALA A 184 -12.74 16.79 35.75
N ILE A 185 -12.67 18.05 35.32
CA ILE A 185 -13.62 18.64 34.35
C ILE A 185 -13.62 17.87 33.03
N THR A 186 -12.43 17.57 32.49
CA THR A 186 -12.30 16.83 31.23
C THR A 186 -12.85 15.41 31.35
N ARG A 187 -12.60 14.73 32.47
CA ARG A 187 -13.13 13.39 32.73
C ARG A 187 -14.66 13.39 32.83
N ASP A 188 -15.23 14.40 33.46
CA ASP A 188 -16.68 14.58 33.54
C ASP A 188 -17.29 14.84 32.16
N LEU A 189 -16.67 15.73 31.37
CA LEU A 189 -17.03 15.98 29.99
C LEU A 189 -17.05 14.68 29.16
N VAL A 190 -15.99 13.88 29.24
CA VAL A 190 -15.91 12.59 28.54
C VAL A 190 -17.03 11.65 29.00
N SER A 191 -17.31 11.58 30.30
CA SER A 191 -18.40 10.77 30.85
C SER A 191 -19.76 11.18 30.25
N HIS A 192 -20.02 12.48 30.11
CA HIS A 192 -21.23 13.00 29.46
C HIS A 192 -21.28 12.68 27.96
N ILE A 193 -20.18 12.85 27.22
CA ILE A 193 -20.12 12.54 25.79
C ILE A 193 -20.36 11.04 25.54
N LEU A 194 -19.84 10.16 26.39
CA LEU A 194 -19.99 8.70 26.25
C LEU A 194 -21.45 8.25 26.29
N GLN A 195 -22.34 9.00 26.95
CA GLN A 195 -23.79 8.74 26.94
C GLN A 195 -24.39 8.85 25.54
N PHE A 196 -23.77 9.64 24.65
CA PHE A 196 -24.16 9.84 23.26
C PHE A 196 -23.31 9.06 22.25
N SER A 197 -22.47 8.12 22.73
CA SER A 197 -21.52 7.36 21.88
C SER A 197 -22.18 6.71 20.65
N VAL A 198 -23.38 6.15 20.79
CA VAL A 198 -24.13 5.55 19.68
C VAL A 198 -24.43 6.56 18.58
N HIS A 199 -24.82 7.79 18.94
CA HIS A 199 -25.12 8.86 17.98
C HIS A 199 -23.85 9.35 17.28
N VAL A 200 -22.75 9.48 18.03
CA VAL A 200 -21.44 9.82 17.46
C VAL A 200 -20.97 8.76 16.46
N HIS A 201 -21.05 7.47 16.81
CA HIS A 201 -20.66 6.38 15.91
C HIS A 201 -21.51 6.37 14.64
N LYS A 202 -22.83 6.55 14.75
CA LYS A 202 -23.72 6.66 13.58
C LYS A 202 -23.32 7.81 12.65
N ALA A 203 -23.05 8.98 13.21
CA ALA A 203 -22.62 10.14 12.44
C ALA A 203 -21.27 9.91 11.74
N VAL A 204 -20.30 9.27 12.43
CA VAL A 204 -18.99 8.92 11.85
C VAL A 204 -19.14 7.89 10.73
N SER A 205 -19.96 6.84 10.92
CA SER A 205 -20.22 5.84 9.89
C SER A 205 -20.86 6.46 8.64
N PHE A 206 -21.83 7.36 8.81
CA PHE A 206 -22.44 8.09 7.70
C PHE A 206 -21.42 8.98 6.98
N ALA A 207 -20.61 9.73 7.73
CA ALA A 207 -19.57 10.58 7.16
C ALA A 207 -18.54 9.78 6.34
N ALA A 208 -18.12 8.61 6.86
CA ALA A 208 -17.19 7.73 6.17
C ALA A 208 -17.79 7.15 4.88
N GLU A 209 -19.07 6.74 4.91
CA GLU A 209 -19.77 6.27 3.71
C GLU A 209 -19.90 7.37 2.65
N LEU A 210 -20.27 8.59 3.06
CA LEU A 210 -20.36 9.75 2.18
C LEU A 210 -18.99 10.07 1.56
N ASP A 211 -17.92 10.06 2.35
CA ASP A 211 -16.55 10.29 1.86
C ASP A 211 -16.13 9.23 0.84
N CYS A 212 -16.44 7.94 1.09
CA CYS A 212 -16.19 6.88 0.11
C CYS A 212 -16.95 7.10 -1.21
N ILE A 213 -18.25 7.45 -1.16
CA ILE A 213 -19.06 7.70 -2.36
C ILE A 213 -18.52 8.91 -3.13
N LEU A 214 -18.16 9.99 -2.42
CA LEU A 214 -17.56 11.18 -3.02
C LEU A 214 -16.21 10.87 -3.68
N ALA A 215 -15.35 10.09 -3.03
CA ALA A 215 -14.08 9.66 -3.60
C ALA A 215 -14.28 8.86 -4.89
N LEU A 216 -15.23 7.91 -4.91
CA LEU A 216 -15.57 7.15 -6.12
C LEU A 216 -16.09 8.06 -7.24
N ALA A 217 -16.97 9.01 -6.92
CA ALA A 217 -17.52 9.96 -7.89
C ALA A 217 -16.46 10.91 -8.47
N LEU A 218 -15.54 11.40 -7.63
CA LEU A 218 -14.44 12.27 -8.06
C LEU A 218 -13.51 11.55 -9.03
N VAL A 219 -13.08 10.32 -8.69
CA VAL A 219 -12.23 9.49 -9.54
C VAL A 219 -12.93 9.16 -10.85
N ALA A 220 -14.23 8.85 -10.78
CA ALA A 220 -15.02 8.55 -11.97
C ALA A 220 -15.11 9.75 -12.93
N HIS A 221 -15.33 10.95 -12.39
CA HIS A 221 -15.41 12.17 -13.17
C HIS A 221 -14.05 12.53 -13.81
N GLN A 222 -12.97 12.47 -13.03
CA GLN A 222 -11.62 12.83 -13.50
C GLN A 222 -11.11 11.89 -14.59
N ASN A 223 -11.44 10.59 -14.52
CA ASN A 223 -10.90 9.56 -15.42
C ASN A 223 -11.90 9.07 -16.48
N ASN A 224 -13.04 9.78 -16.64
CA ASN A 224 -14.12 9.44 -17.58
C ASN A 224 -14.60 8.00 -17.41
N TYR A 225 -14.95 7.60 -16.19
CA TYR A 225 -15.55 6.29 -15.94
C TYR A 225 -17.05 6.34 -16.22
N VAL A 226 -17.61 5.18 -16.59
CA VAL A 226 -19.03 5.05 -16.94
C VAL A 226 -19.76 4.20 -15.91
N ARG A 227 -21.05 4.47 -15.75
CA ARG A 227 -21.91 3.67 -14.87
C ARG A 227 -22.07 2.27 -15.48
N PRO A 228 -21.66 1.19 -14.80
CA PRO A 228 -21.91 -0.16 -15.30
C PRO A 228 -23.40 -0.52 -15.19
N ASN A 229 -23.89 -1.30 -16.14
CA ASN A 229 -25.21 -1.92 -16.07
C ASN A 229 -25.09 -3.31 -15.42
N LEU A 230 -25.57 -3.44 -14.17
CA LEU A 230 -25.58 -4.72 -13.46
C LEU A 230 -26.80 -5.55 -13.89
N THR A 231 -26.58 -6.81 -14.23
CA THR A 231 -27.66 -7.70 -14.69
C THR A 231 -27.66 -9.02 -13.93
N ALA A 232 -28.83 -9.64 -13.76
CA ALA A 232 -28.93 -11.00 -13.22
C ALA A 232 -28.56 -12.07 -14.26
N GLU A 233 -28.43 -11.65 -15.52
CA GLU A 233 -28.00 -12.51 -16.62
C GLU A 233 -26.52 -12.83 -16.52
N ASP A 234 -26.17 -13.98 -17.07
CA ASP A 234 -24.86 -14.57 -16.90
C ASP A 234 -23.89 -14.10 -18.01
N LEU A 235 -23.78 -12.79 -18.21
CA LEU A 235 -22.98 -12.18 -19.29
C LEU A 235 -21.94 -11.17 -18.76
N LEU A 236 -20.92 -10.90 -19.56
CA LEU A 236 -19.96 -9.83 -19.32
C LEU A 236 -19.62 -9.17 -20.65
N ASP A 237 -20.04 -7.93 -20.84
CA ASP A 237 -19.71 -7.11 -22.02
C ASP A 237 -19.05 -5.81 -21.55
N ILE A 238 -17.80 -5.58 -21.93
CA ILE A 238 -17.02 -4.38 -21.62
C ILE A 238 -16.55 -3.81 -22.96
N ARG A 239 -16.87 -2.54 -23.21
CA ARG A 239 -16.45 -1.79 -24.39
C ARG A 239 -15.33 -0.85 -24.04
N SER A 240 -14.24 -0.92 -24.79
CA SER A 240 -13.04 -0.10 -24.57
C SER A 240 -12.58 -0.09 -23.11
N GLY A 241 -12.52 -1.26 -22.47
CA GLY A 241 -12.09 -1.36 -21.08
C GLY A 241 -10.63 -0.91 -20.91
N ARG A 242 -10.33 -0.26 -19.78
CA ARG A 242 -8.99 0.22 -19.42
C ARG A 242 -8.58 -0.26 -18.03
N HIS A 243 -7.28 -0.49 -17.82
CA HIS A 243 -6.77 -0.93 -16.53
C HIS A 243 -6.53 0.28 -15.61
N VAL A 244 -7.35 0.42 -14.57
CA VAL A 244 -7.34 1.52 -13.56
C VAL A 244 -5.94 2.02 -13.20
N LEU A 245 -5.04 1.13 -12.78
CA LEU A 245 -3.70 1.53 -12.32
C LEU A 245 -2.70 1.71 -13.46
N GLN A 246 -2.66 0.79 -14.42
CA GLN A 246 -1.70 0.83 -15.54
C GLN A 246 -1.91 2.05 -16.43
N GLU A 247 -3.15 2.49 -16.65
CA GLU A 247 -3.48 3.69 -17.43
C GLU A 247 -2.78 4.94 -16.86
N MET A 248 -2.59 5.02 -15.54
CA MET A 248 -1.90 6.13 -14.89
C MET A 248 -0.38 6.10 -15.03
N THR A 249 0.19 5.01 -15.56
CA THR A 249 1.65 4.81 -15.63
C THR A 249 2.22 4.94 -17.04
N VAL A 250 1.35 5.12 -18.04
CA VAL A 250 1.73 5.17 -19.45
C VAL A 250 1.10 6.40 -20.12
N ASP A 251 1.79 6.98 -21.10
CA ASP A 251 1.28 8.15 -21.81
C ASP A 251 0.02 7.84 -22.65
N THR A 252 -0.08 6.61 -23.15
CA THR A 252 -1.23 6.16 -23.95
C THR A 252 -1.54 4.71 -23.63
N PHE A 253 -2.72 4.48 -23.04
CA PHE A 253 -3.24 3.15 -22.78
C PHE A 253 -4.15 2.71 -23.92
N ILE A 254 -4.00 1.47 -24.40
CA ILE A 254 -4.83 0.93 -25.49
C ILE A 254 -6.01 0.17 -24.88
N PRO A 255 -7.25 0.68 -25.02
CA PRO A 255 -8.43 0.02 -24.46
C PRO A 255 -8.78 -1.26 -25.23
N ASN A 256 -9.39 -2.22 -24.54
CA ASN A 256 -9.75 -3.52 -25.11
C ASN A 256 -11.19 -3.91 -24.76
N ASP A 257 -11.89 -4.47 -25.75
CA ASP A 257 -13.21 -5.05 -25.56
C ASP A 257 -13.12 -6.42 -24.86
N THR A 258 -14.15 -6.74 -24.08
CA THR A 258 -14.32 -8.07 -23.47
C THR A 258 -15.75 -8.50 -23.62
N ASN A 259 -15.99 -9.65 -24.26
CA ASN A 259 -17.31 -10.23 -24.37
C ASN A 259 -17.26 -11.70 -23.93
N ILE A 260 -17.96 -12.03 -22.84
CA ILE A 260 -18.12 -13.38 -22.31
C ILE A 260 -19.61 -13.69 -22.18
N THR A 261 -20.11 -14.44 -23.15
CA THR A 261 -21.47 -15.01 -23.17
C THR A 261 -21.42 -16.51 -22.86
N LEU A 262 -22.55 -17.21 -22.96
CA LEU A 262 -22.60 -18.68 -22.89
C LEU A 262 -21.72 -19.32 -23.99
N GLU A 263 -21.77 -18.75 -25.20
CA GLU A 263 -20.82 -19.03 -26.28
C GLU A 263 -19.52 -18.26 -26.03
N GLY A 264 -18.38 -18.94 -25.90
CA GLY A 264 -17.13 -18.32 -25.47
C GLY A 264 -17.06 -17.99 -23.97
N ARG A 265 -17.57 -18.89 -23.12
CA ARG A 265 -17.41 -18.80 -21.66
C ARG A 265 -15.95 -18.86 -21.22
N ILE A 266 -15.10 -19.53 -21.99
CA ILE A 266 -13.68 -19.75 -21.73
C ILE A 266 -12.88 -19.06 -22.83
N ASN A 267 -12.15 -18.01 -22.46
CA ASN A 267 -11.31 -17.26 -23.39
C ASN A 267 -9.84 -17.60 -23.16
N ILE A 268 -9.20 -18.17 -24.18
CA ILE A 268 -7.77 -18.47 -24.17
C ILE A 268 -7.05 -17.35 -24.91
N ILE A 269 -6.16 -16.66 -24.20
CA ILE A 269 -5.44 -15.47 -24.66
C ILE A 269 -3.97 -15.84 -24.81
N THR A 270 -3.49 -15.74 -26.04
CA THR A 270 -2.10 -16.06 -26.40
C THR A 270 -1.37 -14.84 -26.92
N GLY A 271 -0.05 -14.92 -26.96
CA GLY A 271 0.78 -13.85 -27.48
C GLY A 271 2.13 -13.77 -26.76
N PRO A 272 3.06 -13.00 -27.30
CA PRO A 272 4.41 -12.92 -26.76
C PRO A 272 4.43 -12.35 -25.34
N ASN A 273 5.53 -12.56 -24.62
CA ASN A 273 5.76 -11.85 -23.37
C ASN A 273 5.74 -10.35 -23.63
N TYR A 274 5.37 -9.55 -22.63
CA TYR A 274 5.26 -8.10 -22.74
C TYR A 274 4.10 -7.57 -23.62
N SER A 275 3.31 -8.43 -24.29
CA SER A 275 2.17 -7.99 -25.12
C SER A 275 0.91 -7.53 -24.37
N GLY A 276 0.94 -7.48 -23.03
CA GLY A 276 -0.18 -6.99 -22.22
C GLY A 276 -1.22 -8.03 -21.78
N LYS A 277 -1.00 -9.33 -22.02
CA LYS A 277 -1.93 -10.43 -21.64
C LYS A 277 -2.40 -10.37 -20.18
N SER A 278 -1.44 -10.30 -19.24
CA SER A 278 -1.72 -10.25 -17.80
C SER A 278 -2.45 -8.97 -17.39
N ILE A 279 -2.14 -7.84 -18.04
CA ILE A 279 -2.79 -6.55 -17.79
C ILE A 279 -4.26 -6.64 -18.22
N TYR A 280 -4.54 -7.23 -19.39
CA TYR A 280 -5.90 -7.40 -19.89
C TYR A 280 -6.80 -8.22 -18.94
N ILE A 281 -6.34 -9.39 -18.46
CA ILE A 281 -7.19 -10.20 -17.56
C ILE A 281 -7.38 -9.55 -16.18
N LYS A 282 -6.36 -8.84 -15.67
CA LYS A 282 -6.46 -8.05 -14.44
C LYS A 282 -7.43 -6.88 -14.60
N GLN A 283 -7.40 -6.21 -15.75
CA GLN A 283 -8.34 -5.16 -16.11
C GLN A 283 -9.78 -5.65 -16.02
N VAL A 284 -10.10 -6.79 -16.65
CA VAL A 284 -11.45 -7.34 -16.62
C VAL A 284 -11.91 -7.60 -15.19
N ALA A 285 -11.04 -8.19 -14.36
CA ALA A 285 -11.35 -8.48 -12.98
C ALA A 285 -11.56 -7.22 -12.13
N LEU A 286 -10.73 -6.18 -12.33
CA LEU A 286 -10.88 -4.90 -11.64
C LEU A 286 -12.18 -4.18 -12.05
N ILE A 287 -12.56 -4.23 -13.33
CA ILE A 287 -13.83 -3.66 -13.80
C ILE A 287 -15.02 -4.38 -13.15
N VAL A 288 -14.98 -5.71 -13.08
CA VAL A 288 -16.03 -6.50 -12.41
C VAL A 288 -16.07 -6.17 -10.91
N PHE A 289 -14.91 -6.08 -10.25
CA PHE A 289 -14.84 -5.71 -8.83
C PHE A 289 -15.42 -4.31 -8.56
N LEU A 290 -14.98 -3.30 -9.34
CA LEU A 290 -15.47 -1.92 -9.24
C LEU A 290 -17.00 -1.84 -9.43
N SER A 291 -17.53 -2.61 -10.38
CA SER A 291 -18.98 -2.67 -10.62
C SER A 291 -19.75 -3.16 -9.39
N HIS A 292 -19.21 -4.15 -8.66
CA HIS A 292 -19.89 -4.77 -7.51
C HIS A 292 -19.73 -3.97 -6.21
N ILE A 293 -18.73 -3.09 -6.09
CA ILE A 293 -18.63 -2.15 -4.96
C ILE A 293 -19.45 -0.87 -5.16
N GLY A 294 -20.17 -0.75 -6.28
CA GLY A 294 -21.00 0.42 -6.62
C GLY A 294 -20.22 1.58 -7.28
N SER A 295 -19.00 1.34 -7.75
CA SER A 295 -18.21 2.33 -8.48
C SER A 295 -18.58 2.37 -9.96
N TYR A 296 -18.34 3.52 -10.58
CA TYR A 296 -18.21 3.63 -12.04
C TYR A 296 -16.93 2.90 -12.49
N VAL A 297 -16.87 2.51 -13.76
CA VAL A 297 -15.79 1.67 -14.30
C VAL A 297 -15.03 2.32 -15.46
N PRO A 298 -13.74 2.01 -15.64
CA PRO A 298 -12.90 2.51 -16.73
C PRO A 298 -13.24 1.83 -18.07
N ALA A 299 -14.33 2.25 -18.71
CA ALA A 299 -14.79 1.72 -20.00
C ALA A 299 -15.63 2.78 -20.73
N ASP A 300 -15.95 2.55 -22.01
CA ASP A 300 -16.95 3.37 -22.74
C ASP A 300 -18.37 2.89 -22.43
N ALA A 301 -18.54 1.59 -22.21
CA ALA A 301 -19.76 0.97 -21.72
C ALA A 301 -19.43 -0.37 -21.04
N ALA A 302 -20.18 -0.75 -20.01
CA ALA A 302 -20.02 -2.04 -19.35
C ALA A 302 -21.37 -2.61 -18.92
N THR A 303 -21.62 -3.87 -19.26
CA THR A 303 -22.72 -4.67 -18.73
C THR A 303 -22.12 -5.88 -18.00
N VAL A 304 -22.37 -5.97 -16.70
CA VAL A 304 -21.72 -6.93 -15.82
C VAL A 304 -22.79 -7.79 -15.14
N GLY A 305 -22.77 -9.08 -15.42
CA GLY A 305 -23.56 -10.07 -14.70
C GLY A 305 -23.14 -10.21 -13.24
N LEU A 306 -24.09 -10.49 -12.35
CA LEU A 306 -23.81 -10.73 -10.93
C LEU A 306 -22.76 -11.83 -10.75
N THR A 307 -21.63 -11.45 -10.17
CA THR A 307 -20.46 -12.31 -9.96
C THR A 307 -20.34 -12.63 -8.48
N ASP A 308 -20.31 -13.91 -8.12
CA ASP A 308 -20.26 -14.35 -6.73
C ASP A 308 -18.83 -14.40 -6.17
N ARG A 309 -17.85 -14.79 -7.00
CA ARG A 309 -16.44 -14.95 -6.64
C ARG A 309 -15.54 -14.61 -7.82
N ILE A 310 -14.39 -14.01 -7.52
CA ILE A 310 -13.28 -13.83 -8.47
C ILE A 310 -12.11 -14.69 -7.99
N PHE A 311 -11.75 -15.70 -8.77
CA PHE A 311 -10.61 -16.57 -8.53
C PHE A 311 -9.43 -16.13 -9.38
N CYS A 312 -8.26 -15.95 -8.76
CA CYS A 312 -7.04 -15.56 -9.44
C CYS A 312 -5.94 -16.60 -9.19
N ALA A 313 -5.51 -17.28 -10.25
CA ALA A 313 -4.28 -18.08 -10.28
C ALA A 313 -3.22 -17.30 -11.06
N MET A 314 -2.58 -16.35 -10.38
CA MET A 314 -1.58 -15.45 -10.95
C MET A 314 -0.33 -15.54 -10.10
N GLY A 315 0.75 -16.11 -10.65
CA GLY A 315 1.97 -16.44 -9.92
C GLY A 315 2.42 -15.35 -8.94
N SER A 316 2.14 -15.57 -7.65
CA SER A 316 2.50 -14.65 -6.59
C SER A 316 3.92 -14.96 -6.12
N LYS A 317 4.85 -14.02 -6.31
CA LYS A 317 6.19 -14.09 -5.70
C LYS A 317 6.09 -13.78 -4.20
N PHE A 318 5.54 -14.71 -3.42
CA PHE A 318 5.73 -14.63 -1.97
C PHE A 318 7.16 -15.05 -1.67
N MET A 319 8.02 -14.06 -1.39
CA MET A 319 9.42 -14.29 -1.01
C MET A 319 9.57 -15.04 0.33
N THR A 320 8.47 -15.25 1.06
CA THR A 320 8.42 -15.83 2.41
C THR A 320 7.63 -17.14 2.51
N ALA A 321 7.13 -17.71 1.41
CA ALA A 321 6.37 -18.96 1.46
C ALA A 321 7.31 -20.19 1.46
N GLU A 322 7.07 -21.13 2.38
CA GLU A 322 7.78 -22.43 2.48
C GLU A 322 7.48 -23.40 1.30
N GLN A 323 6.66 -22.98 0.33
CA GLN A 323 6.17 -23.82 -0.77
C GLN A 323 6.70 -23.31 -2.12
N SER A 324 6.90 -24.24 -3.07
CA SER A 324 7.29 -23.89 -4.43
C SER A 324 6.19 -23.08 -5.13
N THR A 325 6.59 -22.16 -6.00
CA THR A 325 5.66 -21.34 -6.80
C THR A 325 4.66 -22.20 -7.57
N PHE A 326 5.11 -23.30 -8.15
CA PHE A 326 4.26 -24.24 -8.85
C PHE A 326 3.21 -24.91 -7.95
N MET A 327 3.56 -25.24 -6.70
CA MET A 327 2.62 -25.82 -5.74
C MET A 327 1.54 -24.82 -5.33
N ILE A 328 1.91 -23.54 -5.17
CA ILE A 328 0.96 -22.46 -4.87
C ILE A 328 -0.04 -22.31 -6.02
N ASP A 329 0.45 -22.27 -7.27
CA ASP A 329 -0.39 -22.17 -8.46
C ASP A 329 -1.35 -23.37 -8.56
N LEU A 330 -0.85 -24.59 -8.34
CA LEU A 330 -1.66 -25.81 -8.30
C LEU A 330 -2.74 -25.76 -7.23
N HIS A 331 -2.43 -25.25 -6.04
CA HIS A 331 -3.39 -25.11 -4.97
C HIS A 331 -4.48 -24.07 -5.31
N GLN A 332 -4.10 -22.94 -5.89
CA GLN A 332 -5.03 -21.90 -6.36
C GLN A 332 -5.98 -22.43 -7.43
N VAL A 333 -5.45 -23.16 -8.43
CA VAL A 333 -6.26 -23.82 -9.45
C VAL A 333 -7.14 -24.92 -8.85
N GLY A 334 -6.63 -25.68 -7.89
CA GLY A 334 -7.39 -26.70 -7.17
C GLY A 334 -8.59 -26.14 -6.40
N ILE A 335 -8.42 -25.00 -5.72
CA ILE A 335 -9.52 -24.26 -5.07
C ILE A 335 -10.52 -23.77 -6.10
N MET A 336 -10.04 -23.18 -7.19
CA MET A 336 -10.87 -22.67 -8.29
C MET A 336 -11.75 -23.77 -8.86
N LEU A 337 -11.19 -24.93 -9.19
CA LEU A 337 -11.94 -26.06 -9.75
C LEU A 337 -13.01 -26.62 -8.79
N ARG A 338 -12.76 -26.59 -7.48
CA ARG A 338 -13.70 -27.12 -6.46
C ARG A 338 -14.83 -26.17 -6.12
N HIS A 339 -14.61 -24.86 -6.21
CA HIS A 339 -15.51 -23.84 -5.65
C HIS A 339 -16.05 -22.84 -6.67
N ALA A 340 -15.61 -22.89 -7.93
CA ALA A 340 -16.17 -22.08 -8.99
C ALA A 340 -17.63 -22.46 -9.24
N SER A 341 -18.49 -21.44 -9.29
CA SER A 341 -19.88 -21.54 -9.72
C SER A 341 -20.02 -20.96 -11.13
N PRO A 342 -21.17 -21.13 -11.81
CA PRO A 342 -21.40 -20.50 -13.12
C PRO A 342 -21.27 -18.97 -13.14
N ARG A 343 -21.49 -18.34 -11.98
CA ARG A 343 -21.38 -16.90 -11.79
C ARG A 343 -19.95 -16.44 -11.47
N SER A 344 -19.04 -17.37 -11.20
CA SER A 344 -17.68 -17.02 -10.83
C SER A 344 -16.87 -16.55 -12.05
N LEU A 345 -15.93 -15.64 -11.79
CA LEU A 345 -14.90 -15.22 -12.73
C LEU A 345 -13.57 -15.88 -12.34
N CYS A 346 -12.98 -16.63 -13.25
CA CYS A 346 -11.77 -17.40 -13.04
C CYS A 346 -10.67 -16.86 -13.95
N LEU A 347 -9.56 -16.43 -13.36
CA LEU A 347 -8.39 -15.92 -14.07
C LEU A 347 -7.21 -16.87 -13.88
N MET A 348 -6.59 -17.29 -14.98
CA MET A 348 -5.38 -18.10 -14.98
C MET A 348 -4.31 -17.38 -15.78
N ASP A 349 -3.19 -17.06 -15.15
CA ASP A 349 -2.08 -16.37 -15.80
C ASP A 349 -0.85 -17.27 -15.79
N GLU A 350 -0.51 -17.79 -16.97
CA GLU A 350 0.70 -18.58 -17.22
C GLU A 350 0.83 -19.85 -16.36
N PHE A 351 -0.31 -20.47 -16.02
CA PHE A 351 -0.36 -21.75 -15.32
C PHE A 351 0.40 -22.84 -16.09
N GLY A 352 1.23 -23.60 -15.37
CA GLY A 352 2.07 -24.67 -15.94
C GLY A 352 3.52 -24.29 -16.24
N LYS A 353 3.96 -23.04 -16.02
CA LYS A 353 5.35 -22.61 -16.24
C LYS A 353 6.40 -23.21 -15.30
N GLY A 354 6.00 -23.65 -14.11
CA GLY A 354 6.93 -24.11 -13.06
C GLY A 354 7.31 -25.59 -13.13
N THR A 355 6.99 -26.29 -14.22
CA THR A 355 7.23 -27.74 -14.41
C THR A 355 7.70 -28.02 -15.85
N LEU A 356 7.90 -29.30 -16.18
CA LEU A 356 8.14 -29.74 -17.57
C LEU A 356 7.05 -29.20 -18.49
N THR A 357 7.43 -28.74 -19.69
CA THR A 357 6.50 -28.13 -20.65
C THR A 357 5.34 -29.07 -21.00
N GLU A 358 5.62 -30.36 -21.18
CA GLU A 358 4.62 -31.39 -21.44
C GLU A 358 3.61 -31.53 -20.30
N ASP A 359 4.08 -31.58 -19.05
CA ASP A 359 3.21 -31.63 -17.87
C ASP A 359 2.37 -30.35 -17.76
N GLY A 360 2.97 -29.19 -18.02
CA GLY A 360 2.29 -27.89 -18.01
C GLY A 360 1.16 -27.81 -19.04
N ILE A 361 1.41 -28.25 -20.28
CA ILE A 361 0.41 -28.32 -21.36
C ILE A 361 -0.71 -29.29 -20.96
N GLY A 362 -0.36 -30.48 -20.44
CA GLY A 362 -1.33 -31.49 -20.01
C GLY A 362 -2.24 -31.01 -18.88
N LEU A 363 -1.67 -30.37 -17.85
CA LEU A 363 -2.43 -29.82 -16.72
C LEU A 363 -3.34 -28.66 -17.15
N LEU A 364 -2.84 -27.75 -18.00
CA LEU A 364 -3.62 -26.64 -18.50
C LEU A 364 -4.79 -27.12 -19.39
N GLY A 365 -4.50 -28.03 -20.33
CA GLY A 365 -5.51 -28.64 -21.20
C GLY A 365 -6.57 -29.42 -20.41
N GLY A 366 -6.15 -30.24 -19.44
CA GLY A 366 -7.05 -30.96 -18.54
C GLY A 366 -7.95 -30.03 -17.73
N THR A 367 -7.40 -28.91 -17.25
CA THR A 367 -8.15 -27.90 -16.49
C THR A 367 -9.19 -27.19 -17.36
N ILE A 368 -8.82 -26.78 -18.58
CA ILE A 368 -9.75 -26.16 -19.53
C ILE A 368 -10.85 -27.16 -19.91
N ASN A 369 -10.49 -28.41 -20.25
CA ASN A 369 -11.45 -29.44 -20.59
C ASN A 369 -12.41 -29.77 -19.45
N HIS A 370 -11.95 -29.70 -18.19
CA HIS A 370 -12.82 -29.85 -17.03
C HIS A 370 -13.90 -28.77 -17.02
N PHE A 371 -13.54 -27.49 -17.17
CA PHE A 371 -14.52 -26.41 -17.26
C PHE A 371 -15.46 -26.58 -18.45
N VAL A 372 -14.94 -26.92 -19.63
CA VAL A 372 -15.76 -27.15 -20.84
C VAL A 372 -16.82 -28.24 -20.61
N SER A 373 -16.45 -29.29 -19.86
CA SER A 373 -17.30 -30.44 -19.55
C SER A 373 -18.36 -30.15 -18.49
N CYS A 374 -18.24 -29.07 -17.72
CA CYS A 374 -19.26 -28.64 -16.78
C CYS A 374 -20.55 -28.29 -17.53
N TYR A 375 -21.72 -28.63 -16.98
CA TYR A 375 -23.00 -28.28 -17.60
C TYR A 375 -23.12 -26.76 -17.81
N ASP A 376 -22.76 -25.99 -16.77
CA ASP A 376 -22.75 -24.53 -16.77
C ASP A 376 -21.39 -24.02 -16.26
N PRO A 377 -20.47 -23.66 -17.17
CA PRO A 377 -19.11 -23.28 -16.79
C PRO A 377 -19.02 -21.85 -16.23
N PRO A 378 -18.07 -21.60 -15.31
CA PRO A 378 -17.71 -20.24 -14.91
C PRO A 378 -17.19 -19.42 -16.09
N LYS A 379 -17.11 -18.11 -15.90
CA LYS A 379 -16.42 -17.19 -16.82
C LYS A 379 -14.92 -17.38 -16.64
N VAL A 380 -14.21 -17.90 -17.64
CA VAL A 380 -12.77 -18.22 -17.52
C VAL A 380 -11.94 -17.39 -18.49
N LEU A 381 -10.91 -16.72 -17.98
CA LEU A 381 -9.88 -16.05 -18.76
C LEU A 381 -8.54 -16.74 -18.52
N VAL A 382 -7.95 -17.29 -19.57
CA VAL A 382 -6.68 -18.03 -19.51
C VAL A 382 -5.64 -17.29 -20.35
N CYS A 383 -4.59 -16.79 -19.73
CA CYS A 383 -3.41 -16.28 -20.41
C CYS A 383 -2.34 -17.37 -20.46
N THR A 384 -1.86 -17.70 -21.66
CA THR A 384 -0.79 -18.68 -21.81
C THR A 384 0.18 -18.32 -22.93
N HIS A 385 1.39 -18.87 -22.81
CA HIS A 385 2.44 -18.85 -23.83
C HIS A 385 2.62 -20.24 -24.46
N LEU A 386 1.95 -21.27 -23.92
CA LEU A 386 1.97 -22.64 -24.39
C LEU A 386 1.04 -22.75 -25.60
N THR A 387 1.55 -22.44 -26.80
CA THR A 387 0.78 -22.51 -28.05
C THR A 387 0.52 -23.94 -28.50
N GLU A 388 1.34 -24.88 -28.05
CA GLU A 388 1.26 -26.32 -28.35
C GLU A 388 -0.06 -26.94 -27.87
N ILE A 389 -0.76 -26.29 -26.93
CA ILE A 389 -2.09 -26.71 -26.46
C ILE A 389 -3.13 -26.78 -27.59
N PHE A 390 -2.91 -26.05 -28.69
CA PHE A 390 -3.82 -26.03 -29.84
C PHE A 390 -3.56 -27.15 -30.86
N ASP A 391 -2.34 -27.67 -30.92
CA ASP A 391 -1.92 -28.60 -31.98
C ASP A 391 -2.03 -30.07 -31.54
N ASN A 392 -1.84 -30.35 -30.24
CA ASN A 392 -1.72 -31.71 -29.71
C ASN A 392 -3.07 -32.37 -29.33
N GLY A 393 -4.20 -31.84 -29.81
CA GLY A 393 -5.53 -32.35 -29.46
C GLY A 393 -5.85 -32.22 -27.95
N CYS A 394 -5.15 -31.33 -27.24
CA CYS A 394 -5.29 -31.16 -25.79
C CYS A 394 -6.60 -30.45 -25.39
N LEU A 395 -7.29 -29.81 -26.34
CA LEU A 395 -8.52 -29.06 -26.11
C LEU A 395 -9.70 -29.74 -26.81
N LEU A 396 -10.83 -29.82 -26.10
CA LEU A 396 -12.10 -30.23 -26.69
C LEU A 396 -12.61 -29.17 -27.67
N GLU A 397 -13.03 -29.58 -28.86
CA GLU A 397 -13.73 -28.69 -29.79
C GLU A 397 -15.09 -28.31 -29.20
N SER A 398 -15.27 -27.04 -28.85
CA SER A 398 -16.49 -26.53 -28.26
C SER A 398 -16.67 -25.04 -28.54
N ASP A 399 -17.88 -24.63 -28.86
CA ASP A 399 -18.27 -23.22 -29.02
C ASP A 399 -18.14 -22.41 -27.72
N ARG A 400 -17.90 -23.09 -26.60
CA ARG A 400 -17.62 -22.50 -25.29
C ARG A 400 -16.20 -21.92 -25.20
N ILE A 401 -15.28 -22.34 -26.07
CA ILE A 401 -13.89 -21.87 -26.10
C ILE A 401 -13.72 -20.83 -27.20
N LYS A 402 -13.26 -19.63 -26.85
CA LYS A 402 -12.81 -18.63 -27.82
C LYS A 402 -11.32 -18.36 -27.66
N CYS A 403 -10.61 -18.29 -28.77
CA CYS A 403 -9.18 -18.02 -28.80
C CYS A 403 -8.94 -16.58 -29.23
N TYR A 404 -8.10 -15.89 -28.48
CA TYR A 404 -7.66 -14.54 -28.76
C TYR A 404 -6.13 -14.48 -28.75
N THR A 405 -5.60 -13.50 -29.45
CA THR A 405 -4.19 -13.17 -29.43
C THR A 405 -3.96 -11.67 -29.30
N MET A 406 -2.87 -11.28 -28.64
CA MET A 406 -2.44 -9.88 -28.62
C MET A 406 -1.78 -9.53 -29.95
N SER A 407 -2.26 -8.47 -30.59
CA SER A 407 -1.83 -8.04 -31.91
C SER A 407 -0.39 -7.53 -31.89
N VAL A 408 0.36 -7.95 -32.90
CA VAL A 408 1.76 -7.63 -33.12
C VAL A 408 1.90 -7.15 -34.55
N LEU A 409 2.50 -5.98 -34.75
CA LEU A 409 2.87 -5.49 -36.07
C LEU A 409 4.27 -6.01 -36.40
N SER A 410 4.40 -6.70 -37.53
CA SER A 410 5.69 -7.02 -38.15
C SER A 410 5.68 -6.41 -39.54
N PRO A 411 6.70 -5.64 -39.95
CA PRO A 411 6.87 -5.30 -41.35
C PRO A 411 7.01 -6.58 -42.19
N ASP A 412 6.61 -6.49 -43.46
CA ASP A 412 6.24 -7.58 -44.37
C ASP A 412 7.16 -8.82 -44.37
N LYS A 413 6.54 -9.98 -44.67
CA LYS A 413 7.13 -11.34 -44.81
C LYS A 413 8.19 -11.49 -45.94
N GLY A 414 8.97 -10.47 -46.24
CA GLY A 414 9.94 -10.47 -47.34
C GLY A 414 11.21 -9.64 -47.12
N CYS A 415 11.32 -8.85 -46.04
CA CYS A 415 12.56 -8.15 -45.69
C CYS A 415 13.02 -8.64 -44.32
N ALA A 416 14.20 -9.24 -44.27
CA ALA A 416 14.78 -9.87 -43.09
C ALA A 416 15.38 -8.84 -42.10
N ASP A 417 14.69 -7.71 -41.92
CA ASP A 417 15.08 -6.72 -40.92
C ASP A 417 14.18 -6.94 -39.69
N VAL A 418 14.76 -7.60 -38.69
CA VAL A 418 14.12 -8.09 -37.46
C VAL A 418 13.82 -6.95 -36.47
N GLU A 419 14.17 -5.71 -36.80
CA GLU A 419 14.27 -4.58 -35.86
C GLU A 419 12.94 -3.92 -35.47
N ASP A 420 11.82 -4.18 -36.16
CA ASP A 420 10.60 -3.36 -36.04
C ASP A 420 9.34 -4.14 -35.60
N ILE A 421 9.44 -5.07 -34.65
CA ILE A 421 8.22 -5.70 -34.10
C ILE A 421 7.60 -4.81 -33.02
N VAL A 422 6.45 -4.21 -33.34
CA VAL A 422 5.72 -3.30 -32.44
C VAL A 422 4.53 -4.03 -31.81
N PHE A 423 4.47 -4.05 -30.47
CA PHE A 423 3.32 -4.57 -29.74
C PHE A 423 2.18 -3.54 -29.76
N LEU A 424 1.03 -3.93 -30.32
CA LEU A 424 -0.12 -3.04 -30.45
C LEU A 424 -1.07 -3.09 -29.24
N TYR A 425 -0.79 -3.95 -28.25
CA TYR A 425 -1.57 -4.16 -27.02
C TYR A 425 -3.09 -4.35 -27.23
N ARG A 426 -3.48 -4.75 -28.45
CA ARG A 426 -4.88 -4.93 -28.87
C ARG A 426 -5.21 -6.40 -28.95
N LEU A 427 -6.25 -6.81 -28.25
CA LEU A 427 -6.79 -8.16 -28.30
C LEU A 427 -7.54 -8.36 -29.63
N VAL A 428 -7.17 -9.39 -30.39
CA VAL A 428 -7.82 -9.78 -31.64
C VAL A 428 -8.20 -11.25 -31.62
N PRO A 429 -9.32 -11.65 -32.26
CA PRO A 429 -9.69 -13.06 -32.36
C PRO A 429 -8.65 -13.82 -33.18
N GLY A 430 -8.26 -15.00 -32.71
CA GLY A 430 -7.26 -15.84 -33.37
C GLY A 430 -6.31 -16.54 -32.41
N ARG A 431 -5.33 -17.25 -32.97
CA ARG A 431 -4.26 -17.95 -32.24
C ARG A 431 -2.92 -17.34 -32.63
N ALA A 432 -2.01 -17.21 -31.67
CA ALA A 432 -0.63 -16.84 -31.98
C ALA A 432 0.05 -17.96 -32.78
N LEU A 433 0.64 -17.64 -33.93
CA LEU A 433 1.32 -18.59 -34.81
C LEU A 433 2.84 -18.66 -34.58
N LEU A 434 3.43 -17.65 -33.93
CA LEU A 434 4.88 -17.50 -33.82
C LEU A 434 5.28 -17.10 -32.39
N SER A 435 6.37 -17.70 -31.89
CA SER A 435 7.01 -17.29 -30.65
C SER A 435 8.05 -16.20 -30.92
N TYR A 436 7.89 -15.04 -30.28
CA TYR A 436 8.78 -13.89 -30.46
C TYR A 436 9.86 -13.80 -29.35
N GLY A 437 10.29 -14.94 -28.82
CA GLY A 437 11.22 -14.99 -27.68
C GLY A 437 12.58 -14.36 -27.97
N LEU A 438 13.17 -14.66 -29.14
CA LEU A 438 14.43 -14.07 -29.60
C LEU A 438 14.33 -12.55 -29.76
N HIS A 439 13.20 -12.06 -30.28
CA HIS A 439 12.97 -10.63 -30.43
C HIS A 439 12.88 -9.90 -29.08
N CYS A 440 12.19 -10.49 -28.09
CA CYS A 440 12.18 -9.93 -26.74
C CYS A 440 13.59 -9.86 -26.11
N ALA A 441 14.46 -10.83 -26.43
CA ALA A 441 15.85 -10.79 -25.99
C ALA A 441 16.65 -9.68 -26.67
N GLN A 442 16.41 -9.42 -27.96
CA GLN A 442 17.00 -8.30 -28.67
C GLN A 442 16.58 -6.95 -28.08
N LEU A 443 15.29 -6.74 -27.80
CA LEU A 443 14.79 -5.55 -27.11
C LEU A 443 15.39 -5.35 -25.71
N ALA A 444 15.74 -6.45 -25.03
CA ALA A 444 16.42 -6.40 -23.75
C ALA A 444 17.93 -6.07 -23.86
N GLY A 445 18.45 -5.91 -25.08
CA GLY A 445 19.83 -5.54 -25.35
C GLY A 445 20.81 -6.72 -25.32
N LEU A 446 20.35 -7.95 -25.60
CA LEU A 446 21.27 -9.10 -25.69
C LEU A 446 22.20 -8.98 -26.92
N PRO A 447 23.48 -9.39 -26.82
CA PRO A 447 24.42 -9.35 -27.94
C PRO A 447 23.97 -10.19 -29.13
N GLU A 448 24.22 -9.71 -30.36
CA GLU A 448 23.84 -10.40 -31.59
C GLU A 448 24.42 -11.82 -31.72
N GLU A 449 25.63 -12.04 -31.21
CA GLU A 449 26.26 -13.37 -31.21
C GLU A 449 25.42 -14.40 -30.43
N VAL A 450 24.81 -13.97 -29.32
CA VAL A 450 23.93 -14.81 -28.50
C VAL A 450 22.61 -15.06 -29.22
N LEU A 451 22.04 -14.03 -29.85
CA LEU A 451 20.78 -14.14 -30.61
C LEU A 451 20.94 -15.07 -31.82
N THR A 452 22.02 -14.92 -32.58
CA THR A 452 22.35 -15.74 -33.74
C THR A 452 22.52 -17.20 -33.35
N ARG A 453 23.27 -17.45 -32.26
CA ARG A 453 23.45 -18.80 -31.73
C ARG A 453 22.13 -19.41 -31.24
N ALA A 454 21.32 -18.63 -30.52
CA ALA A 454 20.02 -19.09 -30.03
C ALA A 454 19.05 -19.42 -31.18
N ALA A 455 19.05 -18.64 -32.25
CA ALA A 455 18.27 -18.91 -33.46
C ALA A 455 18.67 -20.24 -34.11
N LEU A 456 19.98 -20.50 -34.25
CA LEU A 456 20.50 -21.75 -34.81
C LEU A 456 20.11 -22.96 -33.93
N ILE A 457 20.24 -22.84 -32.61
CA ILE A 457 19.84 -23.89 -31.67
C ILE A 457 18.34 -24.19 -31.80
N LEU A 458 17.48 -23.16 -31.87
CA LEU A 458 16.04 -23.34 -32.00
C LEU A 458 15.65 -24.02 -33.30
N ASP A 459 16.30 -23.67 -34.43
CA ASP A 459 16.05 -24.32 -35.71
C ASP A 459 16.52 -25.77 -35.71
N THR A 460 17.64 -26.06 -35.05
CA THR A 460 18.18 -27.41 -34.96
C THR A 460 17.32 -28.31 -34.08
N LEU A 461 16.81 -27.79 -32.95
CA LEU A 461 15.88 -28.48 -32.06
C LEU A 461 14.53 -28.76 -32.72
N LYS A 462 14.01 -27.84 -33.55
CA LYS A 462 12.77 -28.07 -34.32
C LYS A 462 12.90 -29.19 -35.35
N ASN A 463 14.10 -29.34 -35.91
CA ASN A 463 14.40 -30.34 -36.93
C ASN A 463 14.96 -31.65 -36.35
N ASP A 464 14.96 -31.81 -35.02
CA ASP A 464 15.46 -32.99 -34.29
C ASP A 464 16.92 -33.37 -34.64
N ASN A 465 17.71 -32.36 -35.02
CA ASN A 465 19.10 -32.51 -35.42
C ASN A 465 20.07 -32.31 -34.24
N GLN A 466 21.31 -32.78 -34.37
CA GLN A 466 22.35 -32.50 -33.37
C GLN A 466 22.80 -31.04 -33.45
N VAL A 467 22.76 -30.35 -32.32
CA VAL A 467 23.25 -28.97 -32.20
C VAL A 467 24.76 -28.95 -32.46
N GLU A 468 25.18 -28.30 -33.54
CA GLU A 468 26.59 -28.15 -33.88
C GLU A 468 27.35 -27.44 -32.75
N ARG A 469 28.51 -27.97 -32.37
CA ARG A 469 29.37 -27.41 -31.31
C ARG A 469 29.92 -26.05 -31.76
N LEU A 470 30.00 -25.09 -30.84
CA LEU A 470 30.67 -23.81 -31.10
C LEU A 470 32.15 -24.09 -31.44
N VAL A 471 32.57 -23.63 -32.61
CA VAL A 471 33.92 -23.80 -33.12
C VAL A 471 34.77 -22.65 -32.57
N SER A 472 35.65 -22.95 -31.60
CA SER A 472 36.76 -22.07 -31.24
C SER A 472 38.06 -22.63 -31.81
N GLU A 473 39.01 -21.76 -32.16
CA GLU A 473 40.31 -22.18 -32.70
C GLU A 473 41.02 -23.19 -31.77
N ASP A 474 40.91 -23.00 -30.45
CA ASP A 474 41.46 -23.90 -29.44
C ASP A 474 40.78 -25.29 -29.44
N ILE A 475 39.46 -25.34 -29.63
CA ILE A 475 38.71 -26.60 -29.67
C ILE A 475 38.98 -27.34 -30.98
N VAL A 476 39.12 -26.62 -32.10
CA VAL A 476 39.51 -27.23 -33.38
C VAL A 476 40.92 -27.79 -33.30
N ALA A 477 41.85 -27.06 -32.69
CA ALA A 477 43.21 -27.54 -32.47
C ALA A 477 43.23 -28.79 -31.57
N GLN A 478 42.42 -28.83 -30.51
CA GLN A 478 42.26 -30.03 -29.67
C GLN A 478 41.62 -31.19 -30.44
N ASP A 479 40.55 -30.96 -31.20
CA ASP A 479 39.89 -32.01 -31.99
C ASP A 479 40.82 -32.55 -33.08
N GLN A 480 41.68 -31.71 -33.67
CA GLN A 480 42.73 -32.12 -34.61
C GLN A 480 43.79 -32.98 -33.91
N GLN A 481 44.26 -32.56 -32.72
CA GLN A 481 45.20 -33.35 -31.91
C GLN A 481 44.61 -34.72 -31.52
N TYR A 482 43.33 -34.77 -31.14
CA TYR A 482 42.67 -36.03 -30.80
C TYR A 482 42.46 -36.92 -32.03
N LYS A 483 42.12 -36.36 -33.18
CA LYS A 483 42.06 -37.11 -34.45
C LYS A 483 43.42 -37.70 -34.83
N ASP A 484 44.48 -36.89 -34.78
CA ASP A 484 45.85 -37.33 -35.05
C ASP A 484 46.29 -38.43 -34.08
N ALA A 485 45.96 -38.30 -32.79
CA ALA A 485 46.24 -39.32 -31.78
C ALA A 485 45.49 -40.62 -32.04
N VAL A 486 44.20 -40.56 -32.42
CA VAL A 486 43.39 -41.75 -32.74
C VAL A 486 43.88 -42.42 -34.02
N GLU A 487 44.23 -41.67 -35.06
CA GLU A 487 44.81 -42.24 -36.28
C GLU A 487 46.14 -42.94 -36.01
N LYS A 488 47.03 -42.32 -35.22
CA LYS A 488 48.29 -42.95 -34.79
C LYS A 488 48.04 -44.21 -33.96
N LEU A 489 47.00 -44.23 -33.11
CA LEU A 489 46.64 -45.39 -32.29
C LEU A 489 46.09 -46.54 -33.13
N LEU A 490 45.27 -46.25 -34.14
CA LEU A 490 44.77 -47.24 -35.10
C LEU A 490 45.87 -47.81 -36.01
N ALA A 491 46.92 -47.03 -36.27
CA ALA A 491 48.08 -47.46 -37.06
C ALA A 491 49.16 -48.23 -36.27
N LEU A 492 49.07 -48.28 -34.93
CA LEU A 492 50.07 -48.92 -34.09
C LEU A 492 49.95 -50.45 -34.11
N ASP A 493 51.03 -51.13 -34.50
CA ASP A 493 51.15 -52.59 -34.41
C ASP A 493 51.66 -53.01 -33.02
N ALA A 494 50.75 -53.42 -32.14
CA ALA A 494 51.03 -53.77 -30.74
C ALA A 494 52.01 -54.94 -30.52
N GLN A 495 52.34 -55.71 -31.57
CA GLN A 495 53.29 -56.83 -31.47
C GLN A 495 54.74 -56.46 -31.82
N LYS A 496 54.96 -55.31 -32.46
CA LYS A 496 56.29 -54.85 -32.94
C LYS A 496 56.64 -53.42 -32.57
N GLY A 497 55.67 -52.61 -32.14
CA GLY A 497 55.87 -51.22 -31.77
C GLY A 497 56.38 -51.05 -30.33
N ASP A 498 57.22 -50.04 -30.13
CA ASP A 498 57.63 -49.60 -28.79
C ASP A 498 56.53 -48.71 -28.19
N LEU A 499 55.78 -49.27 -27.25
CA LEU A 499 54.67 -48.58 -26.59
C LEU A 499 55.13 -47.32 -25.85
N LEU A 500 56.34 -47.31 -25.29
CA LEU A 500 56.85 -46.15 -24.55
C LEU A 500 57.08 -44.95 -25.48
N HIS A 501 57.71 -45.19 -26.64
CA HIS A 501 57.92 -44.15 -27.65
C HIS A 501 56.58 -43.62 -28.19
N PHE A 502 55.58 -44.48 -28.37
CA PHE A 502 54.26 -44.07 -28.84
C PHE A 502 53.55 -43.12 -27.86
N PHE A 503 53.57 -43.42 -26.56
CA PHE A 503 52.98 -42.54 -25.54
C PHE A 503 53.77 -41.23 -25.39
N GLU A 504 55.10 -41.26 -25.50
CA GLU A 504 55.90 -40.04 -25.51
C GLU A 504 55.55 -39.14 -26.71
N GLU A 505 55.37 -39.69 -27.91
CA GLU A 505 55.07 -38.90 -29.10
C GLU A 505 53.65 -38.30 -29.12
N ILE A 506 52.67 -38.97 -28.52
CA ILE A 506 51.28 -38.47 -28.44
C ILE A 506 51.10 -37.43 -27.33
N PHE A 507 51.78 -37.59 -26.18
CA PHE A 507 51.56 -36.76 -24.99
C PHE A 507 52.67 -35.73 -24.72
N ALA A 508 53.71 -35.63 -25.56
CA ALA A 508 54.84 -34.70 -25.39
C ALA A 508 54.46 -33.21 -25.32
N ASN A 509 53.27 -32.81 -25.78
CA ASN A 509 52.83 -31.41 -25.82
C ASN A 509 51.92 -30.98 -24.65
N GLN A 510 51.81 -31.76 -23.57
CA GLN A 510 50.98 -31.42 -22.39
C GLN A 510 51.79 -31.08 -21.11
N SER A 511 52.93 -30.39 -21.24
CA SER A 511 53.65 -29.82 -20.09
C SER A 511 53.51 -28.30 -19.95
#